data_AF-R4M7F7-F1
#
_entry.id   AF-R4M7F7-F1
#
_cell.length_a   1.000
_cell.length_b   1.000
_cell.length_c   1.000
_cell.angle_alpha   90.00
_cell.angle_beta   90.00
_cell.angle_gamma   90.00
#
_symmetry.space_group_name_H-M   'P 1'
#
loop_
_entity.id
_entity.type
_entity.pdbx_description
1 polymer ?
#
loop_
_entity_poly.entity_id
_entity_poly.type
_entity_poly.pdbx_seq_one_letter_code
_entity_poly.pdbx_strand_id
1 'polypeptide(L)'
;MMRWIGNGGAGGAGAATGAGGAGGNGGWLYGNGGPGGAAGLGTAGGVSPAGGAGGAAGLWGHGGAGGAGGSASGAPGAGGAGGDGGRGGLLYGDGGAGGAGGNGSNGVTGVHGGNGGAGGAAGLIGNGGAGGDGGNGGLSNTGASGGAGGAGGAALIGNGGDGGHGGNGGHGNSGGAGGAGGAGGAGGAGGHVGLIGNGGNGGAGGNGGNDNSSTLADAGSGGAGAAGGNGGLFYGNGGVGGRGGNGGFSRRHQRLDLAGIAVPAGWQSWHGGGGGDGGNGGQAPTPGNAGDGGAGGNARLIGDGGRGGNGGEGGDGPPGVKGDGGNGGNGGNAVVIGNGGNGGAGGFGIPVGSGGAGGSRGVLFGTPGANGADG
;
A
#
# COMPACT_ATOMS: atom_id res chain seq x y z
N MET A 1 39.71 -1.20 -13.23
CA MET A 1 39.58 -2.53 -13.88
C MET A 1 38.14 -2.98 -13.72
N MET A 2 37.44 -3.32 -14.81
CA MET A 2 36.07 -3.86 -14.71
C MET A 2 36.13 -5.19 -13.95
N ARG A 3 35.34 -5.31 -12.89
CA ARG A 3 35.23 -6.56 -12.14
C ARG A 3 34.29 -7.49 -12.91
N TRP A 4 34.87 -8.48 -13.60
CA TRP A 4 34.11 -9.44 -14.38
C TRP A 4 33.23 -10.34 -13.50
N ILE A 5 33.74 -10.73 -12.33
CA ILE A 5 33.04 -11.63 -11.41
C ILE A 5 33.08 -11.06 -9.98
N GLY A 6 31.92 -11.11 -9.32
CA GLY A 6 31.78 -10.95 -7.88
C GLY A 6 30.65 -10.01 -7.49
N ASN A 7 30.13 -10.21 -6.29
CA ASN A 7 28.99 -9.44 -5.82
C ASN A 7 29.37 -7.99 -5.49
N GLY A 8 28.39 -7.11 -5.63
CA GLY A 8 28.48 -5.74 -5.15
C GLY A 8 28.59 -5.68 -3.63
N GLY A 9 29.35 -4.71 -3.13
CA GLY A 9 29.44 -4.47 -1.69
C GLY A 9 28.12 -3.94 -1.14
N ALA A 10 27.80 -4.27 0.11
CA ALA A 10 26.68 -3.63 0.79
C ALA A 10 26.93 -2.13 0.94
N GLY A 11 25.87 -1.34 0.76
CA GLY A 11 25.88 0.07 1.07
C GLY A 11 26.09 0.29 2.56
N GLY A 12 26.92 1.27 2.92
CA GLY A 12 27.14 1.62 4.33
C GLY A 12 25.84 2.07 4.99
N ALA A 13 25.59 1.65 6.24
CA ALA A 13 24.49 2.21 7.01
C ALA A 13 24.71 3.72 7.21
N GLY A 14 23.64 4.50 7.12
CA GLY A 14 23.68 5.91 7.40
C GLY A 14 24.09 6.16 8.86
N ALA A 15 25.08 7.03 9.07
CA ALA A 15 25.31 7.62 10.39
C ALA A 15 24.07 8.44 10.84
N ALA A 16 24.02 8.94 12.07
CA ALA A 16 22.93 9.81 12.50
C ALA A 16 22.67 10.91 11.44
N THR A 17 21.41 11.07 11.04
CA THR A 17 20.95 11.98 9.96
C THR A 17 21.44 11.68 8.55
N GLY A 18 22.26 10.65 8.35
CA GLY A 18 22.81 10.26 7.05
C GLY A 18 21.90 9.31 6.28
N ALA A 19 21.84 9.50 4.96
CA ALA A 19 21.23 8.53 4.06
C ALA A 19 21.97 7.19 4.10
N GLY A 20 21.24 6.13 3.83
CA GLY A 20 21.85 4.84 3.56
C GLY A 20 22.71 4.90 2.32
N GLY A 21 23.91 4.32 2.35
CA GLY A 21 24.75 4.20 1.18
C GLY A 21 24.11 3.29 0.12
N ALA A 22 24.29 3.58 -1.16
CA ALA A 22 23.84 2.68 -2.21
C ALA A 22 24.63 1.36 -2.16
N GLY A 23 23.95 0.26 -2.48
CA GLY A 23 24.59 -1.02 -2.73
C GLY A 23 25.47 -0.94 -3.98
N GLY A 24 26.65 -1.55 -3.91
CA GLY A 24 27.53 -1.66 -5.06
C GLY A 24 26.92 -2.52 -6.17
N ASN A 25 27.26 -2.25 -7.42
CA ASN A 25 26.85 -3.11 -8.52
C ASN A 25 27.59 -4.45 -8.49
N GLY A 26 26.93 -5.51 -8.93
CA GLY A 26 27.54 -6.80 -9.20
C GLY A 26 28.56 -6.74 -10.34
N GLY A 27 29.37 -7.80 -10.46
CA GLY A 27 30.32 -7.98 -11.54
C GLY A 27 29.64 -8.06 -12.90
N TRP A 28 30.35 -7.65 -13.96
CA TRP A 28 29.77 -7.48 -15.29
C TRP A 28 29.24 -8.79 -15.89
N LEU A 29 29.96 -9.91 -15.67
CA LEU A 29 29.55 -11.23 -16.16
C LEU A 29 28.71 -11.97 -15.10
N TYR A 30 29.23 -12.10 -13.88
CA TYR A 30 28.52 -12.78 -12.80
C TYR A 30 28.64 -12.00 -11.49
N GLY A 31 27.52 -11.74 -10.84
CA GLY A 31 27.51 -11.17 -9.50
C GLY A 31 26.19 -10.49 -9.19
N ASN A 32 25.74 -10.70 -7.96
CA ASN A 32 24.56 -10.01 -7.46
C ASN A 32 24.90 -8.55 -7.13
N GLY A 33 23.92 -7.67 -7.27
CA GLY A 33 23.98 -6.35 -6.67
C GLY A 33 24.07 -6.43 -5.15
N GLY A 34 24.82 -5.51 -4.54
CA GLY A 34 24.88 -5.39 -3.09
C GLY A 34 23.60 -4.76 -2.53
N PRO A 35 23.16 -5.10 -1.32
CA PRO A 35 22.03 -4.42 -0.69
C PRO A 35 22.36 -2.96 -0.40
N GLY A 36 21.37 -2.08 -0.49
CA GLY A 36 21.45 -0.70 -0.02
C GLY A 36 21.53 -0.65 1.51
N GLY A 37 22.28 0.33 2.03
CA GLY A 37 22.37 0.59 3.46
C GLY A 37 21.07 1.17 4.00
N ALA A 38 20.70 0.82 5.22
CA ALA A 38 19.62 1.51 5.92
C ALA A 38 20.03 2.96 6.23
N ALA A 39 19.09 3.89 6.22
CA ALA A 39 19.35 5.25 6.64
C ALA A 39 19.56 5.34 8.16
N GLY A 40 20.27 6.37 8.60
CA GLY A 40 20.33 6.72 10.01
C GLY A 40 19.00 7.30 10.52
N LEU A 41 18.90 7.49 11.83
CA LEU A 41 17.74 8.16 12.43
C LEU A 41 17.72 9.65 12.03
N GLY A 42 16.52 10.19 11.79
CA GLY A 42 16.34 11.63 11.58
C GLY A 42 16.45 12.40 12.90
N THR A 43 17.07 13.59 12.87
CA THR A 43 17.09 14.54 14.01
C THR A 43 15.95 15.56 13.91
N ALA A 44 15.73 16.26 15.03
CA ALA A 44 14.69 17.24 15.23
C ALA A 44 14.49 18.25 14.07
N GLY A 45 13.27 18.33 13.52
CA GLY A 45 12.84 19.42 12.64
C GLY A 45 12.98 19.18 11.13
N GLY A 46 13.41 17.98 10.70
CA GLY A 46 13.62 17.64 9.29
C GLY A 46 12.99 16.31 8.85
N VAL A 47 12.97 16.06 7.53
CA VAL A 47 12.64 14.75 6.96
C VAL A 47 13.79 13.79 7.28
N SER A 48 13.46 12.60 7.80
CA SER A 48 14.48 11.58 8.08
C SER A 48 15.15 11.11 6.78
N PRO A 49 16.43 10.73 6.83
CA PRO A 49 17.16 10.41 5.62
C PRO A 49 16.61 9.13 4.94
N ALA A 50 16.74 9.05 3.62
CA ALA A 50 16.28 7.90 2.84
C ALA A 50 17.24 6.70 2.95
N GLY A 51 16.68 5.50 2.80
CA GLY A 51 17.46 4.28 2.64
C GLY A 51 18.24 4.30 1.32
N GLY A 52 19.38 3.61 1.29
CA GLY A 52 20.19 3.50 0.08
C GLY A 52 19.53 2.59 -0.95
N ALA A 53 19.64 2.90 -2.24
CA ALA A 53 19.20 1.99 -3.29
C ALA A 53 20.01 0.68 -3.28
N GLY A 54 19.38 -0.42 -3.64
CA GLY A 54 20.05 -1.68 -3.93
C GLY A 54 20.89 -1.59 -5.20
N GLY A 55 22.03 -2.26 -5.22
CA GLY A 55 22.90 -2.33 -6.39
C GLY A 55 22.29 -3.18 -7.50
N ALA A 56 22.60 -2.86 -8.76
CA ALA A 56 22.18 -3.68 -9.89
C ALA A 56 23.13 -4.88 -10.09
N ALA A 57 22.62 -5.98 -10.62
CA ALA A 57 23.45 -7.07 -11.14
C ALA A 57 23.92 -6.79 -12.58
N GLY A 58 24.92 -7.56 -13.04
CA GLY A 58 25.49 -7.48 -14.38
C GLY A 58 24.72 -8.31 -15.41
N LEU A 59 25.38 -9.25 -16.09
CA LEU A 59 24.72 -10.15 -17.05
C LEU A 59 23.92 -11.26 -16.36
N TRP A 60 24.52 -11.87 -15.33
CA TRP A 60 23.93 -12.90 -14.48
C TRP A 60 24.02 -12.49 -13.01
N GLY A 61 22.89 -12.52 -12.30
CA GLY A 61 22.83 -12.25 -10.87
C GLY A 61 21.56 -11.51 -10.47
N HIS A 62 21.26 -11.48 -9.18
CA HIS A 62 20.07 -10.83 -8.65
C HIS A 62 20.38 -9.39 -8.22
N GLY A 63 19.40 -8.50 -8.34
CA GLY A 63 19.50 -7.15 -7.81
C GLY A 63 19.59 -7.15 -6.29
N GLY A 64 20.30 -6.19 -5.72
CA GLY A 64 20.37 -6.00 -4.28
C GLY A 64 19.07 -5.40 -3.74
N ALA A 65 18.68 -5.75 -2.52
CA ALA A 65 17.54 -5.10 -1.87
C ALA A 65 17.82 -3.61 -1.57
N GLY A 66 16.80 -2.77 -1.59
CA GLY A 66 16.87 -1.41 -1.11
C GLY A 66 16.96 -1.34 0.41
N GLY A 67 17.63 -0.31 0.93
CA GLY A 67 17.76 -0.06 2.35
C GLY A 67 16.52 0.59 2.95
N ALA A 68 16.25 0.37 4.22
CA ALA A 68 15.12 1.01 4.91
C ALA A 68 15.34 2.52 5.09
N GLY A 69 14.27 3.29 5.01
CA GLY A 69 14.24 4.71 5.33
C GLY A 69 14.43 4.99 6.82
N GLY A 70 15.02 6.13 7.14
CA GLY A 70 15.26 6.55 8.51
C GLY A 70 13.95 6.82 9.24
N SER A 71 13.79 6.32 10.47
CA SER A 71 12.69 6.74 11.32
C SER A 71 13.05 8.06 12.02
N ALA A 72 12.06 8.92 12.23
CA ALA A 72 12.27 10.17 12.95
C ALA A 72 12.29 9.92 14.48
N SER A 73 13.26 10.49 15.21
CA SER A 73 13.28 10.46 16.68
C SER A 73 13.63 11.84 17.28
N GLY A 74 12.95 12.22 18.37
CA GLY A 74 13.34 13.35 19.23
C GLY A 74 12.73 14.74 18.94
N ALA A 75 12.18 15.02 17.75
CA ALA A 75 11.26 16.16 17.51
C ALA A 75 10.46 15.95 16.20
N PRO A 76 9.52 16.84 15.80
CA PRO A 76 8.67 16.62 14.63
C PRO A 76 9.52 16.42 13.36
N GLY A 77 9.34 15.29 12.69
CA GLY A 77 10.00 14.95 11.44
C GLY A 77 9.28 13.79 10.74
N ALA A 78 9.24 13.85 9.41
CA ALA A 78 8.69 12.77 8.59
C ALA A 78 9.67 11.59 8.57
N GLY A 79 9.14 10.39 8.40
CA GLY A 79 9.93 9.22 8.08
C GLY A 79 10.60 9.35 6.71
N GLY A 80 11.79 8.78 6.57
CA GLY A 80 12.55 8.78 5.32
C GLY A 80 12.00 7.75 4.36
N ALA A 81 12.13 7.98 3.05
CA ALA A 81 11.73 6.98 2.07
C ALA A 81 12.62 5.73 2.17
N GLY A 82 12.04 4.56 1.90
CA GLY A 82 12.81 3.36 1.61
C GLY A 82 13.58 3.50 0.30
N GLY A 83 14.75 2.87 0.21
CA GLY A 83 15.54 2.81 -1.01
C GLY A 83 14.92 1.83 -2.01
N ASP A 84 15.06 2.10 -3.30
CA ASP A 84 14.59 1.18 -4.34
C ASP A 84 15.44 -0.09 -4.39
N GLY A 85 14.81 -1.20 -4.78
CA GLY A 85 15.49 -2.45 -5.10
C GLY A 85 16.31 -2.33 -6.38
N GLY A 86 17.47 -2.98 -6.40
CA GLY A 86 18.35 -3.05 -7.55
C GLY A 86 17.77 -3.92 -8.66
N ARG A 87 18.16 -3.66 -9.91
CA ARG A 87 17.74 -4.48 -11.05
C ARG A 87 18.46 -5.83 -11.06
N GLY A 88 17.74 -6.87 -11.45
CA GLY A 88 18.31 -8.18 -11.79
C GLY A 88 19.24 -8.11 -13.00
N GLY A 89 20.01 -9.17 -13.21
CA GLY A 89 20.99 -9.26 -14.28
C GLY A 89 20.31 -9.34 -15.64
N LEU A 90 20.94 -8.80 -16.68
CA LEU A 90 20.30 -8.59 -17.99
C LEU A 90 19.68 -9.88 -18.59
N LEU A 91 20.35 -11.02 -18.47
CA LEU A 91 19.86 -12.30 -19.02
C LEU A 91 19.11 -13.13 -17.99
N TYR A 92 19.63 -13.16 -16.77
CA TYR A 92 19.04 -13.90 -15.68
C TYR A 92 19.27 -13.18 -14.36
N GLY A 93 18.19 -13.02 -13.62
CA GLY A 93 18.24 -12.43 -12.30
C GLY A 93 16.92 -11.82 -11.89
N ASP A 94 16.57 -12.07 -10.65
CA ASP A 94 15.45 -11.39 -10.01
C ASP A 94 15.83 -9.96 -9.67
N GLY A 95 14.85 -9.08 -9.66
CA GLY A 95 14.98 -7.76 -9.07
C GLY A 95 15.08 -7.84 -7.55
N GLY A 96 15.80 -6.90 -6.94
CA GLY A 96 15.85 -6.77 -5.49
C GLY A 96 14.56 -6.19 -4.93
N ALA A 97 14.20 -6.53 -3.70
CA ALA A 97 13.05 -5.91 -3.04
C ALA A 97 13.31 -4.42 -2.72
N GLY A 98 12.27 -3.60 -2.72
CA GLY A 98 12.32 -2.23 -2.22
C GLY A 98 12.45 -2.19 -0.69
N GLY A 99 13.10 -1.16 -0.16
CA GLY A 99 13.23 -0.94 1.28
C GLY A 99 11.94 -0.37 1.87
N ALA A 100 11.65 -0.67 3.13
CA ALA A 100 10.51 -0.06 3.83
C ALA A 100 10.73 1.44 4.08
N GLY A 101 9.65 2.22 4.07
CA GLY A 101 9.65 3.61 4.51
C GLY A 101 9.82 3.73 6.02
N GLY A 102 10.50 4.78 6.47
CA GLY A 102 10.68 5.10 7.88
C GLY A 102 9.38 5.60 8.52
N ASN A 103 9.24 5.42 9.82
CA ASN A 103 8.08 5.96 10.55
C ASN A 103 8.28 7.45 10.86
N GLY A 104 7.18 8.21 10.86
CA GLY A 104 7.17 9.57 11.38
C GLY A 104 7.27 9.63 12.91
N SER A 105 7.74 10.76 13.44
CA SER A 105 7.90 10.97 14.90
C SER A 105 6.65 11.55 15.57
N ASN A 106 6.70 11.78 16.89
CA ASN A 106 5.63 12.49 17.59
C ASN A 106 5.90 14.00 17.53
N GLY A 107 4.93 14.81 17.11
CA GLY A 107 5.15 16.26 16.96
C GLY A 107 3.98 17.04 16.39
N VAL A 108 4.02 18.37 16.47
CA VAL A 108 2.88 19.24 16.14
C VAL A 108 2.52 19.20 14.65
N THR A 109 3.50 19.20 13.74
CA THR A 109 3.31 19.19 12.27
C THR A 109 4.38 18.36 11.55
N GLY A 110 4.05 17.82 10.36
CA GLY A 110 5.05 17.27 9.42
C GLY A 110 5.61 15.89 9.78
N VAL A 111 4.85 15.07 10.52
CA VAL A 111 5.32 13.77 11.03
C VAL A 111 4.79 12.57 10.25
N HIS A 112 4.70 12.71 8.93
CA HIS A 112 4.18 11.67 8.03
C HIS A 112 5.12 10.46 7.98
N GLY A 113 4.56 9.28 7.70
CA GLY A 113 5.37 8.12 7.37
C GLY A 113 6.09 8.31 6.03
N GLY A 114 7.29 7.76 5.91
CA GLY A 114 8.03 7.74 4.64
C GLY A 114 7.45 6.70 3.69
N ASN A 115 7.55 6.94 2.38
CA ASN A 115 7.10 5.97 1.39
C ASN A 115 8.03 4.74 1.35
N GLY A 116 7.48 3.58 1.02
CA GLY A 116 8.28 2.41 0.68
C GLY A 116 8.99 2.59 -0.66
N GLY A 117 10.17 1.97 -0.81
CA GLY A 117 10.92 1.94 -2.05
C GLY A 117 10.30 1.00 -3.07
N ALA A 118 10.49 1.28 -4.36
CA ALA A 118 10.02 0.38 -5.41
C ALA A 118 10.85 -0.92 -5.45
N GLY A 119 10.23 -2.02 -5.85
CA GLY A 119 10.91 -3.26 -6.18
C GLY A 119 11.70 -3.11 -7.48
N GLY A 120 12.86 -3.76 -7.55
CA GLY A 120 13.70 -3.80 -8.73
C GLY A 120 13.07 -4.63 -9.86
N ALA A 121 13.28 -4.22 -11.10
CA ALA A 121 12.89 -5.02 -12.26
C ALA A 121 13.80 -6.26 -12.41
N ALA A 122 13.23 -7.36 -12.90
CA ALA A 122 13.99 -8.54 -13.30
C ALA A 122 14.82 -8.31 -14.57
N GLY A 123 15.67 -9.29 -14.88
CA GLY A 123 16.29 -9.47 -16.18
C GLY A 123 15.34 -9.96 -17.27
N LEU A 124 15.92 -10.50 -18.36
CA LEU A 124 15.17 -11.24 -19.37
C LEU A 124 14.38 -12.40 -18.74
N ILE A 125 15.06 -13.20 -17.90
CA ILE A 125 14.47 -14.29 -17.12
C ILE A 125 14.67 -13.99 -15.62
N GLY A 126 13.59 -13.94 -14.87
CA GLY A 126 13.59 -13.69 -13.44
C GLY A 126 12.31 -13.04 -12.98
N ASN A 127 12.12 -12.98 -11.66
CA ASN A 127 10.99 -12.35 -11.03
C ASN A 127 11.29 -10.90 -10.65
N GLY A 128 10.29 -10.03 -10.73
CA GLY A 128 10.38 -8.68 -10.19
C GLY A 128 10.51 -8.71 -8.66
N GLY A 129 11.23 -7.75 -8.09
CA GLY A 129 11.32 -7.60 -6.64
C GLY A 129 10.03 -7.04 -6.05
N ALA A 130 9.67 -7.40 -4.83
CA ALA A 130 8.52 -6.80 -4.15
C ALA A 130 8.78 -5.31 -3.83
N GLY A 131 7.73 -4.50 -3.84
CA GLY A 131 7.78 -3.13 -3.32
C GLY A 131 7.90 -3.11 -1.79
N GLY A 132 8.53 -2.08 -1.24
CA GLY A 132 8.64 -1.88 0.20
C GLY A 132 7.36 -1.32 0.81
N ASP A 133 7.08 -1.64 2.07
CA ASP A 133 5.94 -1.05 2.78
C ASP A 133 6.16 0.43 3.09
N GLY A 134 5.08 1.21 3.11
CA GLY A 134 5.08 2.58 3.62
C GLY A 134 5.21 2.62 5.14
N GLY A 135 5.93 3.62 5.65
CA GLY A 135 6.08 3.87 7.08
C GLY A 135 4.79 4.43 7.70
N ASN A 136 4.60 4.23 9.00
CA ASN A 136 3.43 4.77 9.70
C ASN A 136 3.61 6.28 9.97
N GLY A 137 2.49 7.02 9.96
CA GLY A 137 2.44 8.38 10.47
C GLY A 137 2.59 8.41 11.99
N GLY A 138 3.21 9.47 12.52
CA GLY A 138 3.41 9.64 13.96
C GLY A 138 2.27 10.40 14.68
N LEU A 139 2.38 10.60 15.99
CA LEU A 139 1.36 11.36 16.73
C LEU A 139 1.40 12.85 16.36
N SER A 140 0.25 13.45 16.00
CA SER A 140 0.17 14.84 15.53
C SER A 140 -1.09 15.59 15.95
N ASN A 141 -1.02 16.93 15.97
CA ASN A 141 -2.18 17.80 16.14
C ASN A 141 -2.99 17.97 14.84
N THR A 142 -2.39 17.69 13.68
CA THR A 142 -3.04 17.90 12.38
C THR A 142 -3.35 16.60 11.63
N GLY A 143 -3.12 15.45 12.28
CA GLY A 143 -3.21 14.12 11.65
C GLY A 143 -2.03 13.86 10.71
N ALA A 144 -1.15 12.92 11.07
CA ALA A 144 -0.03 12.56 10.22
C ALA A 144 -0.38 11.36 9.35
N SER A 145 -0.35 11.51 8.03
CA SER A 145 -0.63 10.38 7.15
C SER A 145 0.45 9.30 7.23
N GLY A 146 0.05 8.06 6.97
CA GLY A 146 0.99 6.99 6.63
C GLY A 146 1.65 7.24 5.28
N GLY A 147 2.82 6.66 5.08
CA GLY A 147 3.51 6.65 3.79
C GLY A 147 2.88 5.65 2.83
N ALA A 148 3.01 5.90 1.52
CA ALA A 148 2.53 4.96 0.52
C ALA A 148 3.44 3.72 0.44
N GLY A 149 2.86 2.58 0.07
CA GLY A 149 3.62 1.39 -0.30
C GLY A 149 4.33 1.57 -1.66
N GLY A 150 5.48 0.94 -1.83
CA GLY A 150 6.26 0.94 -3.06
C GLY A 150 5.65 0.01 -4.10
N ALA A 151 5.81 0.32 -5.38
CA ALA A 151 5.37 -0.57 -6.46
C ALA A 151 6.25 -1.82 -6.54
N GLY A 152 5.66 -2.94 -6.94
CA GLY A 152 6.40 -4.16 -7.27
C GLY A 152 7.15 -4.04 -8.60
N GLY A 153 8.23 -4.80 -8.73
CA GLY A 153 9.11 -4.82 -9.90
C GLY A 153 8.50 -5.56 -11.08
N ALA A 154 8.80 -5.10 -12.30
CA ALA A 154 8.34 -5.76 -13.53
C ALA A 154 9.24 -6.95 -13.91
N ALA A 155 8.69 -7.87 -14.72
CA ALA A 155 9.42 -8.98 -15.33
C ALA A 155 9.06 -9.15 -16.81
N LEU A 156 9.96 -9.72 -17.61
CA LEU A 156 9.65 -10.10 -19.00
C LEU A 156 9.25 -11.58 -19.09
N ILE A 157 10.12 -12.47 -18.57
CA ILE A 157 9.84 -13.90 -18.38
C ILE A 157 10.07 -14.23 -16.90
N GLY A 158 8.99 -14.51 -16.19
CA GLY A 158 8.94 -14.65 -14.74
C GLY A 158 7.78 -13.82 -14.17
N ASN A 159 7.59 -13.89 -12.86
CA ASN A 159 6.47 -13.22 -12.20
C ASN A 159 6.82 -11.77 -11.85
N GLY A 160 5.81 -10.89 -11.89
CA GLY A 160 5.93 -9.54 -11.34
C GLY A 160 6.04 -9.57 -9.82
N GLY A 161 6.68 -8.57 -9.24
CA GLY A 161 6.77 -8.42 -7.78
C GLY A 161 5.46 -7.89 -7.20
N ASP A 162 5.11 -8.29 -5.98
CA ASP A 162 3.97 -7.70 -5.29
C ASP A 162 4.24 -6.23 -4.92
N GLY A 163 3.19 -5.40 -4.89
CA GLY A 163 3.27 -4.04 -4.36
C GLY A 163 3.26 -4.03 -2.83
N GLY A 164 3.97 -3.07 -2.24
CA GLY A 164 4.05 -2.89 -0.79
C GLY A 164 2.76 -2.34 -0.18
N HIS A 165 2.55 -2.58 1.10
CA HIS A 165 1.40 -2.05 1.83
C HIS A 165 1.56 -0.56 2.15
N GLY A 166 0.46 0.18 2.21
CA GLY A 166 0.45 1.53 2.74
C GLY A 166 0.62 1.55 4.27
N GLY A 167 1.33 2.54 4.79
CA GLY A 167 1.50 2.73 6.23
C GLY A 167 0.24 3.24 6.90
N ASN A 168 0.05 2.96 8.19
CA ASN A 168 -1.11 3.48 8.93
C ASN A 168 -0.97 4.99 9.19
N GLY A 169 -2.10 5.68 9.23
CA GLY A 169 -2.19 7.05 9.69
C GLY A 169 -1.91 7.17 11.20
N GLY A 170 -1.26 8.26 11.57
CA GLY A 170 -0.90 8.60 12.93
C GLY A 170 -2.08 9.08 13.78
N HIS A 171 -1.93 8.96 15.09
CA HIS A 171 -2.99 9.33 16.04
C HIS A 171 -3.00 10.82 16.36
N GLY A 172 -4.18 11.36 16.66
CA GLY A 172 -4.35 12.71 17.20
C GLY A 172 -3.74 12.88 18.60
N ASN A 173 -3.20 14.05 18.94
CA ASN A 173 -2.76 14.40 20.30
C ASN A 173 -3.89 15.08 21.12
N SER A 174 -3.90 14.88 22.44
CA SER A 174 -4.94 15.34 23.38
C SER A 174 -4.79 16.80 23.87
N GLY A 175 -3.98 17.64 23.23
CA GLY A 175 -3.68 19.00 23.68
C GLY A 175 -4.41 20.13 22.92
N GLY A 176 -5.15 20.97 23.64
CA GLY A 176 -5.55 22.36 23.31
C GLY A 176 -6.56 22.58 22.17
N ALA A 177 -6.32 21.98 21.00
CA ALA A 177 -7.22 22.03 19.85
C ALA A 177 -7.77 20.64 19.47
N GLY A 178 -7.17 19.57 20.01
CA GLY A 178 -7.58 18.19 19.79
C GLY A 178 -7.28 17.72 18.37
N GLY A 179 -6.25 16.87 18.24
CA GLY A 179 -5.74 16.52 16.91
C GLY A 179 -6.62 15.55 16.14
N ALA A 180 -6.81 15.84 14.85
CA ALA A 180 -7.43 14.90 13.89
C ALA A 180 -6.56 13.65 13.74
N GLY A 181 -7.19 12.52 13.41
CA GLY A 181 -6.47 11.31 13.01
C GLY A 181 -5.86 11.48 11.62
N GLY A 182 -4.67 10.94 11.38
CA GLY A 182 -4.03 10.97 10.07
C GLY A 182 -4.61 9.94 9.10
N ALA A 183 -4.61 10.21 7.79
CA ALA A 183 -5.06 9.22 6.80
C ALA A 183 -4.07 8.04 6.69
N GLY A 184 -4.59 6.84 6.38
CA GLY A 184 -3.75 5.72 5.97
C GLY A 184 -3.07 5.99 4.62
N GLY A 185 -1.87 5.46 4.42
CA GLY A 185 -1.17 5.50 3.14
C GLY A 185 -1.79 4.55 2.12
N ALA A 186 -1.70 4.87 0.83
CA ALA A 186 -2.14 3.96 -0.22
C ALA A 186 -1.19 2.76 -0.33
N GLY A 187 -1.70 1.61 -0.75
CA GLY A 187 -0.85 0.50 -1.17
C GLY A 187 -0.07 0.80 -2.46
N GLY A 188 0.94 0.00 -2.76
CA GLY A 188 1.72 0.05 -4.00
C GLY A 188 1.16 -0.88 -5.06
N ALA A 189 1.26 -0.52 -6.35
CA ALA A 189 0.80 -1.38 -7.43
C ALA A 189 1.66 -2.66 -7.55
N GLY A 190 1.04 -3.75 -7.99
CA GLY A 190 1.77 -4.97 -8.36
C GLY A 190 2.55 -4.81 -9.66
N GLY A 191 3.64 -5.55 -9.80
CA GLY A 191 4.52 -5.52 -10.96
C GLY A 191 3.91 -6.21 -12.18
N HIS A 192 4.09 -5.63 -13.36
CA HIS A 192 3.58 -6.19 -14.61
C HIS A 192 4.55 -7.21 -15.21
N VAL A 193 4.01 -8.18 -15.95
CA VAL A 193 4.78 -9.13 -16.76
C VAL A 193 4.60 -8.86 -18.24
N GLY A 194 5.70 -8.85 -18.99
CA GLY A 194 5.68 -8.59 -20.43
C GLY A 194 5.29 -9.80 -21.27
N LEU A 195 5.92 -10.97 -21.08
CA LEU A 195 5.77 -12.11 -21.99
C LEU A 195 5.14 -13.34 -21.35
N ILE A 196 5.79 -13.88 -20.32
CA ILE A 196 5.40 -15.14 -19.67
C ILE A 196 5.57 -14.98 -18.16
N GLY A 197 4.50 -15.22 -17.39
CA GLY A 197 4.48 -15.18 -15.93
C GLY A 197 3.33 -14.35 -15.38
N ASN A 198 3.06 -14.51 -14.09
CA ASN A 198 1.92 -13.86 -13.44
C ASN A 198 2.27 -12.43 -13.02
N GLY A 199 1.32 -11.51 -13.14
CA GLY A 199 1.42 -10.19 -12.54
C GLY A 199 1.50 -10.27 -11.01
N GLY A 200 2.19 -9.31 -10.39
CA GLY A 200 2.25 -9.20 -8.93
C GLY A 200 0.95 -8.66 -8.36
N ASN A 201 0.64 -8.96 -7.11
CA ASN A 201 -0.54 -8.44 -6.45
C ASN A 201 -0.36 -6.97 -6.05
N GLY A 202 -1.45 -6.22 -5.99
CA GLY A 202 -1.48 -4.87 -5.44
C GLY A 202 -1.40 -4.88 -3.92
N GLY A 203 -0.71 -3.89 -3.37
CA GLY A 203 -0.62 -3.66 -1.94
C GLY A 203 -1.94 -3.15 -1.36
N ALA A 204 -2.27 -3.62 -0.16
CA ALA A 204 -3.37 -3.04 0.61
C ALA A 204 -3.06 -1.62 1.11
N GLY A 205 -4.09 -0.79 1.25
CA GLY A 205 -3.99 0.51 1.89
C GLY A 205 -3.85 0.41 3.43
N GLY A 206 -3.18 1.38 4.03
CA GLY A 206 -3.02 1.49 5.47
C GLY A 206 -4.29 1.96 6.16
N ASN A 207 -4.46 1.68 7.45
CA ASN A 207 -5.62 2.16 8.19
C ASN A 207 -5.50 3.65 8.55
N GLY A 208 -6.63 4.33 8.67
CA GLY A 208 -6.72 5.67 9.22
C GLY A 208 -6.40 5.71 10.72
N GLY A 209 -5.80 6.81 11.12
CA GLY A 209 -5.46 7.11 12.50
C GLY A 209 -6.69 7.51 13.31
N ASN A 210 -6.70 7.08 14.58
CA ASN A 210 -7.68 7.53 15.56
C ASN A 210 -7.42 9.00 15.97
N ASP A 211 -8.46 9.78 16.18
CA ASP A 211 -8.38 11.06 16.88
C ASP A 211 -8.36 10.87 18.41
N ASN A 212 -7.96 11.91 19.13
CA ASN A 212 -7.85 11.92 20.60
C ASN A 212 -8.47 13.19 21.19
N SER A 213 -9.50 13.71 20.51
CA SER A 213 -10.07 15.04 20.75
C SER A 213 -11.45 15.01 21.43
N SER A 214 -11.71 16.00 22.30
CA SER A 214 -13.04 16.37 22.79
C SER A 214 -13.76 17.43 21.93
N THR A 215 -13.08 17.98 20.92
CA THR A 215 -13.62 18.90 19.90
C THR A 215 -13.83 18.15 18.58
N LEU A 216 -14.64 18.69 17.66
CA LEU A 216 -15.10 18.08 16.39
C LEU A 216 -13.96 17.83 15.36
N ALA A 217 -12.92 17.08 15.72
CA ALA A 217 -11.88 16.64 14.79
C ALA A 217 -12.23 15.26 14.23
N ASP A 218 -12.17 15.10 12.91
CA ASP A 218 -12.48 13.83 12.26
C ASP A 218 -11.35 12.80 12.45
N ALA A 219 -11.75 11.54 12.63
CA ALA A 219 -10.81 10.42 12.55
C ALA A 219 -10.26 10.30 11.12
N GLY A 220 -9.03 9.77 10.99
CA GLY A 220 -8.39 9.62 9.70
C GLY A 220 -9.12 8.62 8.80
N SER A 221 -9.15 8.86 7.49
CA SER A 221 -9.64 7.89 6.51
C SER A 221 -8.66 6.73 6.32
N GLY A 222 -9.15 5.57 5.92
CA GLY A 222 -8.29 4.50 5.41
C GLY A 222 -7.60 4.89 4.10
N GLY A 223 -6.44 4.32 3.84
CA GLY A 223 -5.75 4.43 2.55
C GLY A 223 -6.38 3.52 1.51
N ALA A 224 -6.29 3.87 0.24
CA ALA A 224 -6.78 3.01 -0.84
C ALA A 224 -5.89 1.78 -1.04
N GLY A 225 -6.49 0.66 -1.43
CA GLY A 225 -5.73 -0.46 -2.00
C GLY A 225 -5.25 -0.12 -3.41
N ALA A 226 -4.19 -0.79 -3.86
CA ALA A 226 -3.63 -0.57 -5.19
C ALA A 226 -3.98 -1.67 -6.19
N ALA A 227 -3.86 -1.38 -7.48
CA ALA A 227 -4.14 -2.39 -8.50
C ALA A 227 -3.10 -3.53 -8.49
N GLY A 228 -3.54 -4.72 -8.87
CA GLY A 228 -2.62 -5.79 -9.26
C GLY A 228 -1.92 -5.50 -10.59
N GLY A 229 -0.77 -6.14 -10.81
CA GLY A 229 -0.01 -6.10 -12.04
C GLY A 229 -0.63 -6.97 -13.13
N ASN A 230 -0.23 -6.73 -14.38
CA ASN A 230 -0.76 -7.50 -15.51
C ASN A 230 0.04 -8.79 -15.69
N GLY A 231 -0.64 -9.87 -16.08
CA GLY A 231 0.00 -11.13 -16.50
C GLY A 231 0.70 -11.02 -17.85
N GLY A 232 1.54 -12.01 -18.19
CA GLY A 232 2.32 -12.04 -19.43
C GLY A 232 1.48 -12.22 -20.69
N LEU A 233 1.91 -11.61 -21.80
CA LEU A 233 1.19 -11.60 -23.08
C LEU A 233 0.81 -12.98 -23.64
N PHE A 234 1.65 -14.00 -23.39
CA PHE A 234 1.43 -15.35 -23.91
C PHE A 234 0.99 -16.36 -22.85
N TYR A 235 1.36 -16.13 -21.59
CA TYR A 235 0.97 -17.00 -20.48
C TYR A 235 1.13 -16.27 -19.15
N GLY A 236 0.12 -16.33 -18.30
CA GLY A 236 0.17 -15.84 -16.93
C GLY A 236 -1.06 -15.02 -16.53
N ASN A 237 -1.42 -15.10 -15.27
CA ASN A 237 -2.60 -14.45 -14.72
C ASN A 237 -2.30 -13.00 -14.30
N GLY A 238 -3.32 -12.15 -14.31
CA GLY A 238 -3.26 -10.84 -13.66
C GLY A 238 -3.14 -10.99 -12.14
N GLY A 239 -2.46 -10.05 -11.49
CA GLY A 239 -2.39 -9.96 -10.04
C GLY A 239 -3.69 -9.43 -9.43
N VAL A 240 -3.98 -9.81 -8.19
CA VAL A 240 -5.17 -9.35 -7.47
C VAL A 240 -4.98 -7.91 -6.99
N GLY A 241 -6.05 -7.11 -6.99
CA GLY A 241 -6.05 -5.78 -6.39
C GLY A 241 -5.92 -5.81 -4.86
N GLY A 242 -5.20 -4.85 -4.30
CA GLY A 242 -5.07 -4.64 -2.87
C GLY A 242 -6.37 -4.18 -2.24
N ARG A 243 -6.60 -4.56 -0.98
CA ARG A 243 -7.76 -4.08 -0.21
C ARG A 243 -7.59 -2.63 0.24
N GLY A 244 -8.68 -1.89 0.34
CA GLY A 244 -8.70 -0.61 1.04
C GLY A 244 -8.44 -0.75 2.54
N GLY A 245 -7.84 0.26 3.14
CA GLY A 245 -7.65 0.38 4.58
C GLY A 245 -8.93 0.80 5.30
N ASN A 246 -9.05 0.48 6.58
CA ASN A 246 -10.19 0.93 7.38
C ASN A 246 -9.99 2.37 7.85
N GLY A 247 -11.07 3.13 8.09
CA GLY A 247 -10.98 4.45 8.75
C GLY A 247 -10.50 4.38 10.21
N GLY A 248 -10.40 5.55 10.87
CA GLY A 248 -10.02 5.72 12.27
C GLY A 248 -11.21 5.73 13.25
N PHE A 249 -10.95 5.56 14.56
CA PHE A 249 -11.95 5.68 15.65
C PHE A 249 -11.79 7.00 16.43
N SER A 250 -12.91 7.60 16.84
CA SER A 250 -12.96 8.74 17.78
C SER A 250 -13.28 8.31 19.21
N ARG A 251 -12.45 8.74 20.17
CA ARG A 251 -12.65 8.47 21.61
C ARG A 251 -13.51 9.57 22.23
N ARG A 252 -14.79 9.28 22.51
CA ARG A 252 -15.54 9.98 23.57
C ARG A 252 -15.56 9.17 24.86
N HIS A 253 -15.55 9.90 25.98
CA HIS A 253 -15.96 9.55 27.35
C HIS A 253 -14.89 9.05 28.34
N GLN A 254 -14.48 9.91 29.27
CA GLN A 254 -14.22 9.51 30.66
C GLN A 254 -14.61 10.62 31.64
N ARG A 255 -15.85 10.55 32.16
CA ARG A 255 -16.16 10.48 33.61
C ARG A 255 -17.66 10.55 33.80
N LEU A 256 -18.26 9.39 34.07
CA LEU A 256 -19.50 9.31 34.83
C LEU A 256 -19.07 9.41 36.30
N ASP A 257 -19.10 10.60 36.88
CA ASP A 257 -19.26 10.71 38.32
C ASP A 257 -20.76 10.81 38.59
N LEU A 258 -21.27 9.75 39.21
CA LEU A 258 -22.64 9.57 39.64
C LEU A 258 -23.06 10.68 40.62
N ALA A 259 -23.87 11.63 40.17
CA ALA A 259 -24.95 12.21 40.96
C ALA A 259 -25.91 13.04 40.09
N GLY A 260 -27.10 12.48 39.87
CA GLY A 260 -28.38 13.12 39.53
C GLY A 260 -28.38 14.45 38.78
N ILE A 261 -28.82 14.44 37.52
CA ILE A 261 -29.79 15.38 36.93
C ILE A 261 -30.35 14.70 35.68
N ALA A 262 -31.68 14.68 35.57
CA ALA A 262 -32.42 14.16 34.42
C ALA A 262 -32.73 15.27 33.41
N VAL A 263 -32.52 14.94 32.12
CA VAL A 263 -33.05 15.47 30.83
C VAL A 263 -32.78 16.95 30.44
N PRO A 264 -32.88 17.33 29.14
CA PRO A 264 -32.47 16.72 27.86
C PRO A 264 -31.77 17.77 26.93
N ALA A 265 -31.49 17.40 25.67
CA ALA A 265 -30.99 18.20 24.54
C ALA A 265 -29.46 18.27 24.31
N GLY A 266 -29.07 17.82 23.12
CA GLY A 266 -27.72 17.82 22.59
C GLY A 266 -27.53 16.62 21.66
N TRP A 267 -27.90 16.78 20.39
CA TRP A 267 -27.74 15.76 19.36
C TRP A 267 -26.31 15.19 19.38
N GLN A 268 -26.21 13.87 19.44
CA GLN A 268 -24.96 13.14 19.48
C GLN A 268 -24.41 13.06 18.06
N SER A 269 -23.50 13.95 17.66
CA SER A 269 -22.70 13.68 16.47
C SER A 269 -21.50 12.84 16.87
N TRP A 270 -21.44 11.62 16.35
CA TRP A 270 -20.19 10.88 16.25
C TRP A 270 -19.71 11.09 14.81
N HIS A 271 -18.43 11.28 14.57
CA HIS A 271 -17.88 11.35 13.22
C HIS A 271 -16.74 10.36 13.17
N GLY A 272 -16.77 9.42 12.24
CA GLY A 272 -15.67 8.49 12.00
C GLY A 272 -15.25 8.60 10.55
N GLY A 273 -14.01 8.23 10.27
CA GLY A 273 -13.47 8.20 8.92
C GLY A 273 -14.09 7.06 8.11
N GLY A 274 -14.41 7.32 6.84
CA GLY A 274 -14.82 6.28 5.90
C GLY A 274 -13.70 5.26 5.62
N GLY A 275 -14.09 4.08 5.15
CA GLY A 275 -13.14 3.08 4.64
C GLY A 275 -12.56 3.50 3.28
N GLY A 276 -11.33 3.10 2.98
CA GLY A 276 -10.72 3.35 1.67
C GLY A 276 -11.26 2.40 0.59
N ASP A 277 -11.26 2.81 -0.66
CA ASP A 277 -11.66 1.93 -1.77
C ASP A 277 -10.67 0.77 -1.98
N GLY A 278 -11.18 -0.36 -2.45
CA GLY A 278 -10.36 -1.48 -2.91
C GLY A 278 -9.72 -1.19 -4.27
N GLY A 279 -8.52 -1.72 -4.49
CA GLY A 279 -7.82 -1.61 -5.77
C GLY A 279 -8.42 -2.54 -6.83
N ASN A 280 -8.38 -2.15 -8.10
CA ASN A 280 -8.87 -3.00 -9.18
C ASN A 280 -7.97 -4.24 -9.39
N GLY A 281 -8.53 -5.33 -9.90
CA GLY A 281 -7.75 -6.50 -10.32
C GLY A 281 -6.93 -6.22 -11.58
N GLY A 282 -5.79 -6.89 -11.73
CA GLY A 282 -4.94 -6.81 -12.91
C GLY A 282 -5.58 -7.52 -14.11
N GLN A 283 -5.37 -6.97 -15.31
CA GLN A 283 -5.87 -7.59 -16.55
C GLN A 283 -4.99 -8.78 -16.94
N ALA A 284 -5.59 -9.74 -17.65
CA ALA A 284 -4.85 -10.85 -18.25
C ALA A 284 -4.83 -10.76 -19.78
N PRO A 285 -3.71 -11.11 -20.45
CA PRO A 285 -3.66 -11.26 -21.90
C PRO A 285 -4.06 -12.66 -22.36
N THR A 286 -3.98 -12.93 -23.66
CA THR A 286 -4.57 -14.10 -24.29
C THR A 286 -3.86 -15.45 -24.01
N PRO A 287 -4.53 -16.52 -23.51
CA PRO A 287 -5.80 -16.62 -22.80
C PRO A 287 -5.54 -16.89 -21.29
N GLY A 288 -5.33 -15.85 -20.52
CA GLY A 288 -5.12 -15.89 -19.06
C GLY A 288 -6.32 -15.32 -18.31
N ASN A 289 -6.46 -15.72 -17.05
CA ASN A 289 -7.53 -15.26 -16.16
C ASN A 289 -7.16 -13.93 -15.52
N ALA A 290 -8.10 -12.99 -15.50
CA ALA A 290 -7.91 -11.71 -14.84
C ALA A 290 -7.84 -11.85 -13.30
N GLY A 291 -7.22 -10.85 -12.66
CA GLY A 291 -7.22 -10.73 -11.21
C GLY A 291 -8.54 -10.18 -10.67
N ASP A 292 -8.90 -10.56 -9.45
CA ASP A 292 -10.07 -10.01 -8.75
C ASP A 292 -9.81 -8.57 -8.27
N GLY A 293 -10.89 -7.80 -8.17
CA GLY A 293 -10.88 -6.52 -7.49
C GLY A 293 -10.70 -6.70 -5.98
N GLY A 294 -9.86 -5.85 -5.38
CA GLY A 294 -9.70 -5.77 -3.94
C GLY A 294 -10.99 -5.32 -3.26
N ALA A 295 -11.30 -5.88 -2.09
CA ALA A 295 -12.45 -5.40 -1.32
C ALA A 295 -12.25 -3.95 -0.83
N GLY A 296 -13.35 -3.20 -0.74
CA GLY A 296 -13.40 -1.91 -0.09
C GLY A 296 -13.19 -2.02 1.42
N GLY A 297 -12.57 -1.02 2.01
CA GLY A 297 -12.34 -0.91 3.45
C GLY A 297 -13.66 -0.65 4.20
N ASN A 298 -13.78 -1.18 5.41
CA ASN A 298 -14.98 -0.92 6.23
C ASN A 298 -14.88 0.46 6.87
N ALA A 299 -16.03 1.12 7.04
CA ALA A 299 -16.14 2.22 7.99
C ALA A 299 -16.09 1.69 9.42
N ARG A 300 -15.85 2.62 10.34
CA ARG A 300 -15.98 2.37 11.78
C ARG A 300 -17.34 2.86 12.25
N LEU A 301 -17.43 3.51 13.42
CA LEU A 301 -18.72 3.79 14.06
C LEU A 301 -19.66 4.66 13.20
N ILE A 302 -19.14 5.77 12.66
CA ILE A 302 -19.82 6.62 11.70
C ILE A 302 -18.93 6.78 10.48
N GLY A 303 -19.50 6.75 9.28
CA GLY A 303 -18.75 6.82 8.02
C GLY A 303 -19.24 5.78 7.01
N ASP A 304 -18.98 6.03 5.73
CA ASP A 304 -19.36 5.13 4.65
C ASP A 304 -18.29 4.06 4.42
N GLY A 305 -18.73 2.85 4.06
CA GLY A 305 -17.81 1.81 3.59
C GLY A 305 -17.19 2.18 2.25
N GLY A 306 -15.93 1.81 2.04
CA GLY A 306 -15.24 2.00 0.76
C GLY A 306 -15.80 1.11 -0.32
N ARG A 307 -15.72 1.52 -1.60
CA ARG A 307 -16.14 0.68 -2.72
C ARG A 307 -15.18 -0.49 -2.89
N GLY A 308 -15.70 -1.64 -3.32
CA GLY A 308 -14.85 -2.68 -3.87
C GLY A 308 -14.21 -2.24 -5.17
N GLY A 309 -12.98 -2.68 -5.41
CA GLY A 309 -12.32 -2.53 -6.70
C GLY A 309 -13.00 -3.40 -7.75
N ASN A 310 -12.96 -3.00 -9.00
CA ASN A 310 -13.49 -3.83 -10.09
C ASN A 310 -12.57 -5.03 -10.35
N GLY A 311 -13.14 -6.14 -10.81
CA GLY A 311 -12.37 -7.26 -11.34
C GLY A 311 -11.68 -6.89 -12.66
N GLY A 312 -10.56 -7.54 -12.95
CA GLY A 312 -9.86 -7.37 -14.23
C GLY A 312 -10.61 -8.05 -15.39
N GLU A 313 -10.35 -7.61 -16.61
CA GLU A 313 -10.87 -8.27 -17.81
C GLU A 313 -10.01 -9.49 -18.18
N GLY A 314 -10.67 -10.63 -18.45
CA GLY A 314 -10.00 -11.85 -18.91
C GLY A 314 -9.47 -11.71 -20.32
N GLY A 315 -8.32 -12.31 -20.62
CA GLY A 315 -7.65 -12.12 -21.91
C GLY A 315 -8.38 -12.77 -23.08
N ASP A 316 -8.33 -12.15 -24.25
CA ASP A 316 -8.90 -12.73 -25.49
C ASP A 316 -8.14 -14.00 -25.93
N GLY A 317 -8.44 -14.62 -27.06
CA GLY A 317 -7.70 -15.80 -27.51
C GLY A 317 -8.08 -16.15 -28.95
N PRO A 318 -7.58 -17.27 -29.50
CA PRO A 318 -8.11 -17.80 -30.75
C PRO A 318 -9.65 -17.93 -30.67
N PRO A 319 -10.38 -17.89 -31.80
CA PRO A 319 -11.83 -17.87 -31.81
C PRO A 319 -12.44 -18.97 -30.91
N GLY A 320 -13.21 -18.56 -29.90
CA GLY A 320 -13.84 -19.45 -28.92
C GLY A 320 -13.09 -19.66 -27.60
N VAL A 321 -11.92 -19.05 -27.43
CA VAL A 321 -11.13 -19.10 -26.18
C VAL A 321 -10.98 -17.68 -25.64
N LYS A 322 -11.51 -17.43 -24.43
CA LYS A 322 -11.32 -16.21 -23.65
C LYS A 322 -11.05 -16.62 -22.21
N GLY A 323 -10.13 -15.95 -21.53
CA GLY A 323 -9.87 -16.14 -20.11
C GLY A 323 -11.03 -15.65 -19.25
N ASP A 324 -11.05 -16.14 -18.02
CA ASP A 324 -12.07 -15.79 -17.04
C ASP A 324 -11.95 -14.31 -16.65
N GLY A 325 -13.08 -13.66 -16.48
CA GLY A 325 -13.14 -12.31 -15.93
C GLY A 325 -12.89 -12.35 -14.43
N GLY A 326 -12.13 -11.39 -13.90
CA GLY A 326 -11.94 -11.26 -12.47
C GLY A 326 -13.24 -10.86 -11.78
N ASN A 327 -13.48 -11.35 -10.56
CA ASN A 327 -14.63 -10.91 -9.78
C ASN A 327 -14.43 -9.48 -9.28
N GLY A 328 -15.53 -8.74 -9.18
CA GLY A 328 -15.54 -7.47 -8.47
C GLY A 328 -15.28 -7.67 -6.98
N GLY A 329 -14.51 -6.77 -6.39
CA GLY A 329 -14.30 -6.72 -4.96
C GLY A 329 -15.58 -6.37 -4.23
N ASN A 330 -15.80 -6.94 -3.05
CA ASN A 330 -16.94 -6.55 -2.23
C ASN A 330 -16.79 -5.11 -1.72
N GLY A 331 -17.90 -4.38 -1.64
CA GLY A 331 -17.94 -3.10 -0.95
C GLY A 331 -17.79 -3.25 0.55
N GLY A 332 -17.17 -2.26 1.19
CA GLY A 332 -16.99 -2.21 2.63
C GLY A 332 -18.29 -1.95 3.39
N ASN A 333 -18.40 -2.47 4.59
CA ASN A 333 -19.58 -2.26 5.44
C ASN A 333 -19.49 -0.92 6.20
N ALA A 334 -20.65 -0.30 6.42
CA ALA A 334 -20.84 0.69 7.49
C ALA A 334 -21.25 0.01 8.81
N VAL A 335 -21.11 0.70 9.94
CA VAL A 335 -21.40 0.13 11.27
C VAL A 335 -22.67 0.71 11.90
N VAL A 336 -22.67 1.96 12.37
CA VAL A 336 -23.85 2.52 13.08
C VAL A 336 -24.60 3.54 12.23
N ILE A 337 -23.90 4.53 11.68
CA ILE A 337 -24.46 5.52 10.75
C ILE A 337 -23.53 5.62 9.54
N GLY A 338 -24.06 5.33 8.35
CA GLY A 338 -23.30 5.38 7.10
C GLY A 338 -23.84 4.41 6.07
N ASN A 339 -23.55 4.68 4.81
CA ASN A 339 -23.90 3.83 3.69
C ASN A 339 -22.87 2.70 3.54
N GLY A 340 -23.34 1.52 3.14
CA GLY A 340 -22.43 0.47 2.68
C GLY A 340 -21.76 0.90 1.37
N GLY A 341 -20.50 0.52 1.18
CA GLY A 341 -19.80 0.75 -0.07
C GLY A 341 -20.36 -0.13 -1.18
N ASN A 342 -20.35 0.34 -2.43
CA ASN A 342 -20.77 -0.49 -3.56
C ASN A 342 -19.74 -1.60 -3.82
N GLY A 343 -20.20 -2.77 -4.22
CA GLY A 343 -19.32 -3.78 -4.79
C GLY A 343 -18.75 -3.31 -6.12
N GLY A 344 -17.52 -3.73 -6.43
CA GLY A 344 -16.92 -3.52 -7.73
C GLY A 344 -17.62 -4.37 -8.79
N ALA A 345 -17.59 -3.93 -10.03
CA ALA A 345 -18.09 -4.74 -11.14
C ALA A 345 -17.17 -5.94 -11.39
N GLY A 346 -17.75 -7.06 -11.82
CA GLY A 346 -16.98 -8.17 -12.39
C GLY A 346 -16.39 -7.76 -13.75
N GLY A 347 -15.27 -8.36 -14.14
CA GLY A 347 -14.67 -8.14 -15.44
C GLY A 347 -15.24 -9.06 -16.52
N PHE A 348 -15.16 -8.64 -17.78
CA PHE A 348 -15.61 -9.43 -18.93
C PHE A 348 -14.72 -10.67 -19.14
N GLY A 349 -15.30 -11.84 -19.45
CA GLY A 349 -14.58 -13.13 -19.57
C GLY A 349 -15.45 -14.33 -19.98
N ILE A 350 -14.87 -15.54 -20.10
CA ILE A 350 -15.65 -16.79 -20.29
C ILE A 350 -15.18 -17.87 -19.28
N PRO A 351 -15.88 -18.03 -18.13
CA PRO A 351 -17.05 -17.26 -17.69
C PRO A 351 -16.73 -15.80 -17.32
N VAL A 352 -17.77 -14.97 -17.35
CA VAL A 352 -17.70 -13.58 -16.89
C VAL A 352 -17.41 -13.53 -15.38
N GLY A 353 -16.72 -12.48 -14.95
CA GLY A 353 -16.50 -12.22 -13.54
C GLY A 353 -17.81 -11.81 -12.87
N SER A 354 -18.04 -12.31 -11.66
CA SER A 354 -19.20 -11.90 -10.87
C SER A 354 -19.02 -10.51 -10.29
N GLY A 355 -20.11 -9.75 -10.20
CA GLY A 355 -20.14 -8.50 -9.48
C GLY A 355 -19.88 -8.71 -7.99
N GLY A 356 -19.07 -7.84 -7.38
CA GLY A 356 -18.83 -7.85 -5.95
C GLY A 356 -20.11 -7.53 -5.17
N ALA A 357 -20.28 -8.12 -4.00
CA ALA A 357 -21.41 -7.79 -3.15
C ALA A 357 -21.30 -6.34 -2.64
N GLY A 358 -22.43 -5.65 -2.57
CA GLY A 358 -22.54 -4.37 -1.88
C GLY A 358 -22.36 -4.54 -0.37
N GLY A 359 -21.73 -3.55 0.26
CA GLY A 359 -21.54 -3.51 1.70
C GLY A 359 -22.85 -3.26 2.46
N SER A 360 -22.88 -3.72 3.70
CA SER A 360 -24.01 -3.50 4.61
C SER A 360 -24.10 -2.04 5.06
N ARG A 361 -25.33 -1.53 5.23
CA ARG A 361 -25.59 -0.21 5.83
C ARG A 361 -25.30 -0.16 7.33
N GLY A 362 -25.21 1.05 7.88
CA GLY A 362 -25.25 1.28 9.31
C GLY A 362 -26.54 0.76 9.96
N VAL A 363 -26.43 0.21 11.18
CA VAL A 363 -27.56 -0.42 11.90
C VAL A 363 -28.68 0.59 12.24
N LEU A 364 -28.34 1.88 12.40
CA LEU A 364 -29.30 2.93 12.75
C LEU A 364 -29.78 3.74 11.53
N PHE A 365 -28.85 4.24 10.72
CA PHE A 365 -29.15 4.99 9.48
C PHE A 365 -28.15 4.67 8.37
N GLY A 366 -28.62 4.72 7.11
CA GLY A 366 -27.83 4.51 5.90
C GLY A 366 -28.53 3.58 4.91
N THR A 367 -28.00 3.53 3.69
CA THR A 367 -28.44 2.61 2.63
C THR A 367 -27.40 1.51 2.41
N PRO A 368 -27.81 0.27 2.12
CA PRO A 368 -26.86 -0.76 1.70
C PRO A 368 -26.17 -0.33 0.41
N GLY A 369 -24.93 -0.77 0.22
CA GLY A 369 -24.23 -0.60 -1.04
C GLY A 369 -24.91 -1.42 -2.14
N ALA A 370 -24.84 -0.93 -3.37
CA ALA A 370 -25.27 -1.71 -4.52
C ALA A 370 -24.29 -2.86 -4.78
N ASN A 371 -24.81 -4.02 -5.19
CA ASN A 371 -23.96 -5.06 -5.78
C ASN A 371 -23.37 -4.55 -7.09
N GLY A 372 -22.15 -4.96 -7.39
CA GLY A 372 -21.55 -4.77 -8.70
C GLY A 372 -22.35 -5.52 -9.76
N ALA A 373 -22.29 -5.03 -10.99
CA ALA A 373 -22.79 -5.79 -12.13
C ALA A 373 -21.84 -6.95 -12.44
N ASP A 374 -22.40 -8.05 -12.93
CA ASP A 374 -21.63 -9.08 -13.64
C ASP A 374 -21.10 -8.49 -14.96
N GLY A 375 -19.95 -8.96 -15.41
CA GLY A 375 -19.34 -8.58 -16.68
C GLY A 375 -19.83 -9.40 -17.87
#